data_AF-R4M420-F1
#
_entry.id   AF-R4M420-F1
#
_cell.length_a   1.000
_cell.length_b   1.000
_cell.length_c   1.000
_cell.angle_alpha   90.00
_cell.angle_beta   90.00
_cell.angle_gamma   90.00
#
_symmetry.space_group_name_H-M   'P 1'
#
loop_
_entity.id
_entity.type
_entity.pdbx_description
1 polymer ?
#
loop_
_entity_poly.entity_id
_entity_poly.type
_entity_poly.pdbx_seq_one_letter_code
_entity_poly.pdbx_strand_id
1 'polypeptide(L)'
;MESHHGTYRGATIAPNGDVSPPIRGVRLDGTGGTLRIVDRDGGGLDGDAAVERAMGPMQFISETWRLYGVAARNDGIANVDNIDDAALSAAGYLCWRGKDLATPRGWITALRAYNNSVIYARAVRDWATAYAAGHPL
;
A
#
# COMPACT_ATOMS: atom_id res chain seq x y z
N MET A 1 -0.67 -6.37 7.99
CA MET A 1 0.26 -6.58 6.86
C MET A 1 1.05 -5.31 6.62
N GLU A 2 0.56 -4.32 5.88
CA GLU A 2 1.37 -3.13 5.54
C GLU A 2 1.52 -2.12 6.69
N SER A 3 0.42 -1.71 7.34
CA SER A 3 0.45 -0.63 8.34
C SER A 3 -0.45 -0.85 9.56
N HIS A 4 -0.92 -2.08 9.77
CA HIS A 4 -1.91 -2.39 10.81
C HIS A 4 -3.15 -1.49 10.73
N HIS A 5 -3.75 -1.39 9.53
CA HIS A 5 -4.91 -0.53 9.26
C HIS A 5 -4.63 0.95 9.57
N GLY A 6 -3.49 1.48 9.13
CA GLY A 6 -3.14 2.89 9.32
C GLY A 6 -2.71 3.28 10.74
N THR A 7 -2.44 2.31 11.62
CA THR A 7 -2.09 2.57 13.03
C THR A 7 -0.62 2.29 13.39
N TYR A 8 0.20 1.95 12.39
CA TYR A 8 1.61 1.62 12.61
C TYR A 8 2.39 2.80 13.23
N ARG A 9 3.27 2.49 14.19
CA ARG A 9 4.12 3.45 14.92
C ARG A 9 3.35 4.60 15.60
N GLY A 10 2.14 4.31 16.09
CA GLY A 10 1.34 5.29 16.83
C GLY A 10 0.59 6.27 15.93
N ALA A 11 0.54 6.00 14.62
CA ALA A 11 -0.35 6.72 13.72
C ALA A 11 -1.82 6.51 14.10
N THR A 12 -2.62 7.54 13.85
CA THR A 12 -4.06 7.56 14.09
C THR A 12 -4.77 8.05 12.85
N ILE A 13 -6.03 7.67 12.70
CA ILE A 13 -6.86 8.03 11.56
C ILE A 13 -7.89 9.05 12.01
N ALA A 14 -7.91 10.21 11.38
CA ALA A 14 -8.93 11.23 11.58
C ALA A 14 -10.26 10.82 10.92
N PRO A 15 -11.40 11.41 11.31
CA PRO A 15 -12.71 11.05 10.74
C PRO A 15 -12.82 11.23 9.21
N ASN A 16 -11.95 12.05 8.61
CA ASN A 16 -11.87 12.26 7.16
C ASN A 16 -10.89 11.30 6.46
N GLY A 17 -10.35 10.30 7.17
CA GLY A 17 -9.42 9.31 6.66
C GLY A 17 -7.94 9.71 6.72
N ASP A 18 -7.60 10.95 7.09
CA ASP A 18 -6.21 11.38 7.14
C ASP A 18 -5.44 10.65 8.24
N VAL A 19 -4.28 10.11 7.89
CA VAL A 19 -3.40 9.38 8.81
C VAL A 19 -2.30 10.30 9.33
N SER A 20 -2.19 10.41 10.65
CA SER A 20 -1.19 11.25 11.32
C SER A 20 -0.55 10.58 12.54
N PRO A 21 0.79 10.67 12.73
CA PRO A 21 1.74 11.20 11.74
C PRO A 21 1.79 10.33 10.46
N PRO A 22 2.27 10.88 9.33
CA PRO A 22 2.42 10.12 8.09
C PRO A 22 3.22 8.83 8.30
N ILE A 23 2.76 7.74 7.70
CA ILE A 23 3.44 6.46 7.80
C ILE A 23 4.49 6.39 6.69
N ARG A 24 5.76 6.34 7.07
CA ARG A 24 6.89 6.11 6.15
C ARG A 24 7.59 4.82 6.54
N GLY A 25 7.54 3.86 5.63
CA GLY A 25 8.07 2.51 5.78
C GLY A 25 9.59 2.44 5.69
N VAL A 26 10.08 1.22 5.48
CA VAL A 26 11.51 0.97 5.30
C VAL A 26 12.04 1.67 4.05
N ARG A 27 13.33 1.99 4.08
CA ARG A 27 14.06 2.45 2.91
C ARG A 27 14.29 1.28 1.97
N LEU A 28 14.11 1.51 0.67
CA LEU A 28 14.34 0.52 -0.37
C LEU A 28 15.77 0.69 -0.90
N ASP A 29 16.76 0.47 -0.03
CA ASP A 29 18.19 0.64 -0.35
C ASP A 29 18.91 -0.66 -0.73
N GLY A 30 18.20 -1.79 -0.69
CA GLY A 30 18.74 -3.13 -0.93
C GLY A 30 19.14 -3.88 0.34
N THR A 31 19.07 -3.23 1.51
CA THR A 31 19.31 -3.87 2.80
C THR A 31 18.04 -4.51 3.35
N GLY A 32 18.17 -5.42 4.32
CA GLY A 32 17.03 -6.07 4.98
C GLY A 32 16.14 -6.93 4.05
N GLY A 33 16.66 -7.33 2.88
CA GLY A 33 15.90 -8.10 1.89
C GLY A 33 14.96 -7.27 1.03
N THR A 34 15.05 -5.94 1.08
CA THR A 34 14.31 -5.04 0.18
C THR A 34 14.98 -4.97 -1.19
N LEU A 35 14.22 -4.58 -2.22
CA LEU A 35 14.83 -4.16 -3.48
C LEU A 35 15.50 -2.80 -3.28
N ARG A 36 16.61 -2.56 -3.99
CA ARG A 36 17.19 -1.22 -4.10
C ARG A 36 16.44 -0.45 -5.17
N ILE A 37 15.75 0.63 -4.81
CA ILE A 37 15.03 1.52 -5.72
C ILE A 37 15.52 2.95 -5.49
N VAL A 38 16.17 3.51 -6.50
CA VAL A 38 16.69 4.88 -6.47
C VAL A 38 15.53 5.84 -6.63
N ASP A 39 15.49 6.88 -5.79
CA ASP A 39 14.53 7.96 -5.88
C ASP A 39 14.59 8.67 -7.24
N ARG A 40 13.44 9.13 -7.73
CA ARG A 40 13.31 9.85 -9.00
C ARG A 40 12.60 11.19 -8.88
N ASP A 41 12.11 11.57 -7.70
CA ASP A 41 11.36 12.81 -7.51
C ASP A 41 12.02 13.81 -6.53
N GLY A 42 13.22 13.49 -6.05
CA GLY A 42 13.98 14.34 -5.12
C GLY A 42 13.47 14.26 -3.69
N GLY A 43 12.76 13.19 -3.32
CA GLY A 43 12.10 13.02 -2.03
C GLY A 43 10.80 13.81 -1.89
N GLY A 44 10.18 14.18 -3.02
CA GLY A 44 9.00 15.05 -3.07
C GLY A 44 7.75 14.42 -2.43
N LEU A 45 7.60 13.09 -2.54
CA LEU A 45 6.45 12.37 -1.98
C LEU A 45 6.77 11.70 -0.63
N ASP A 46 7.93 11.05 -0.53
CA ASP A 46 8.27 10.17 0.60
C ASP A 46 9.23 10.80 1.64
N GLY A 47 9.87 11.92 1.28
CA GLY A 47 10.84 12.64 2.09
C GLY A 47 12.28 12.11 2.06
N ASP A 48 12.64 11.16 1.18
CA ASP A 48 14.00 10.62 1.03
C ASP A 48 14.55 10.80 -0.39
N ALA A 49 15.50 11.72 -0.55
CA ALA A 49 16.07 12.06 -1.85
C ALA A 49 17.11 11.04 -2.37
N ALA A 50 17.37 9.94 -1.67
CA ALA A 50 18.38 8.95 -2.07
C ALA A 50 17.76 7.65 -2.59
N VAL A 51 16.72 7.16 -1.92
CA VAL A 51 16.03 5.91 -2.26
C VAL A 51 14.56 6.03 -1.91
N GLU A 52 13.73 5.29 -2.65
CA GLU A 52 12.30 5.23 -2.38
C GLU A 52 12.00 4.66 -0.99
N ARG A 53 10.92 5.12 -0.40
CA ARG A 53 10.31 4.58 0.81
C ARG A 53 8.85 4.26 0.55
N ALA A 54 8.38 3.21 1.21
CA ALA A 54 6.96 2.92 1.23
C ALA A 54 6.20 4.01 2.01
N MET A 55 5.05 4.46 1.48
CA MET A 55 4.28 5.59 1.99
C MET A 55 2.85 5.22 2.36
N GLY A 56 2.34 5.88 3.39
CA GLY A 56 0.94 5.86 3.77
C GLY A 56 0.48 4.51 4.34
N PRO A 57 -0.81 4.38 4.66
CA PRO A 57 -1.39 3.18 5.24
C PRO A 57 -1.33 1.96 4.31
N MET A 58 -1.16 2.16 3.00
CA MET A 58 -1.05 1.06 2.03
C MET A 58 0.38 0.84 1.51
N GLN A 59 1.37 1.56 2.05
CA GLN A 59 2.81 1.35 1.78
C GLN A 59 3.18 1.42 0.29
N PHE A 60 2.61 2.37 -0.44
CA PHE A 60 2.96 2.62 -1.85
C PHE A 60 4.36 3.21 -2.00
N ILE A 61 5.10 2.80 -3.02
CA ILE A 61 6.26 3.55 -3.51
C ILE A 61 5.82 4.65 -4.47
N SER A 62 6.64 5.70 -4.65
CA SER A 62 6.25 6.93 -5.36
C SER A 62 5.83 6.67 -6.80
N GLU A 63 6.55 5.81 -7.53
CA GLU A 63 6.19 5.47 -8.91
C GLU A 63 4.84 4.75 -9.02
N THR A 64 4.52 3.86 -8.07
CA THR A 64 3.22 3.17 -8.08
C THR A 64 2.10 4.15 -7.73
N TRP A 65 2.30 5.00 -6.73
CA TRP A 65 1.33 6.03 -6.37
C TRP A 65 1.06 6.99 -7.53
N ARG A 66 2.10 7.44 -8.24
CA ARG A 66 1.96 8.31 -9.41
C ARG A 66 1.10 7.69 -10.52
N LEU A 67 1.16 6.38 -10.69
CA LEU A 67 0.46 5.67 -11.77
C LEU A 67 -0.96 5.23 -11.38
N TYR A 68 -1.21 4.97 -10.09
CA TYR A 68 -2.44 4.30 -9.62
C TYR A 68 -3.16 5.04 -8.50
N GLY A 69 -2.59 6.14 -7.99
CA GLY A 69 -3.19 6.97 -6.95
C GLY A 69 -4.48 7.63 -7.44
N VAL A 70 -5.54 7.49 -6.66
CA VAL A 70 -6.86 8.06 -6.95
C VAL A 70 -7.45 8.70 -5.69
N ALA A 71 -8.23 9.75 -5.89
CA ALA A 71 -9.00 10.40 -4.83
C ALA A 71 -10.31 9.64 -4.64
N ALA A 72 -10.52 9.05 -3.47
CA ALA A 72 -11.78 8.45 -3.04
C ALA A 72 -12.76 9.50 -2.49
N ARG A 73 -12.23 10.66 -2.11
CA ARG A 73 -12.95 11.78 -1.52
C ARG A 73 -13.40 12.82 -2.55
N ASN A 74 -14.50 13.51 -2.24
CA ASN A 74 -15.18 14.43 -3.15
C ASN A 74 -14.48 15.77 -3.41
N ASP A 75 -13.21 15.94 -3.05
CA ASP A 75 -12.48 17.17 -3.32
C ASP A 75 -11.42 17.04 -4.43
N GLY A 76 -11.30 15.84 -5.01
CA GLY A 76 -10.46 15.58 -6.18
C GLY A 76 -8.96 15.53 -5.91
N ILE A 77 -8.52 15.58 -4.65
CA ILE A 77 -7.10 15.55 -4.29
C ILE A 77 -6.75 14.18 -3.74
N ALA A 78 -5.95 13.41 -4.49
CA ALA A 78 -5.43 12.12 -4.03
C ALA A 78 -4.30 12.34 -3.03
N ASN A 79 -4.47 11.80 -1.81
CA ASN A 79 -3.48 11.85 -0.74
C ASN A 79 -3.05 10.43 -0.34
N VAL A 80 -1.76 10.13 -0.51
CA VAL A 80 -1.20 8.81 -0.13
C VAL A 80 -1.32 8.52 1.37
N ASP A 81 -1.36 9.58 2.18
CA ASP A 81 -1.51 9.51 3.64
C ASP A 81 -2.98 9.55 4.10
N ASN A 82 -3.95 9.53 3.17
CA ASN A 82 -5.35 9.33 3.48
C ASN A 82 -5.73 7.85 3.27
N ILE A 83 -6.37 7.22 4.25
CA ILE A 83 -6.65 5.77 4.20
C ILE A 83 -7.68 5.40 3.13
N ASP A 84 -8.64 6.26 2.84
CA ASP A 84 -9.69 5.99 1.86
C ASP A 84 -9.12 6.06 0.43
N ASP A 85 -8.34 7.11 0.16
CA ASP A 85 -7.61 7.28 -1.11
C ASP A 85 -6.62 6.14 -1.33
N ALA A 86 -5.84 5.80 -0.30
CA ALA A 86 -4.87 4.72 -0.36
C ALA A 86 -5.54 3.35 -0.56
N ALA A 87 -6.66 3.07 0.11
CA ALA A 87 -7.39 1.82 -0.04
C ALA A 87 -8.01 1.67 -1.44
N LEU A 88 -8.63 2.74 -1.97
CA LEU A 88 -9.19 2.73 -3.32
C LEU A 88 -8.10 2.56 -4.38
N SER A 89 -6.95 3.24 -4.20
CA SER A 89 -5.78 3.09 -5.07
C SER A 89 -5.23 1.66 -5.05
N ALA A 90 -5.16 1.03 -3.87
CA ALA A 90 -4.71 -0.36 -3.72
C ALA A 90 -5.66 -1.33 -4.43
N ALA A 91 -6.98 -1.13 -4.30
CA ALA A 91 -7.98 -1.92 -5.00
C ALA A 91 -7.81 -1.81 -6.53
N GLY A 92 -7.67 -0.58 -7.05
CA GLY A 92 -7.43 -0.31 -8.47
C GLY A 92 -6.15 -0.97 -8.98
N TYR A 93 -5.04 -0.87 -8.22
CA TYR A 93 -3.77 -1.49 -8.57
C TYR A 93 -3.87 -3.02 -8.61
N LEU A 94 -4.49 -3.65 -7.60
CA LEU A 94 -4.69 -5.10 -7.57
C LEU A 94 -5.54 -5.58 -8.74
N CYS A 95 -6.64 -4.90 -9.05
CA CYS A 95 -7.47 -5.20 -10.22
C CYS A 95 -6.69 -5.05 -11.53
N TRP A 96 -5.92 -3.98 -11.68
CA TRP A 96 -5.13 -3.75 -12.90
C TRP A 96 -4.08 -4.84 -13.13
N ARG A 97 -3.40 -5.28 -12.06
CA ARG A 97 -2.33 -6.30 -12.13
C ARG A 97 -2.87 -7.72 -12.21
N GLY A 98 -3.90 -8.04 -11.44
CA GLY A 98 -4.49 -9.38 -11.40
C GLY A 98 -5.46 -9.67 -12.54
N LYS A 99 -6.02 -8.63 -13.17
CA LYS A 99 -7.14 -8.73 -14.11
C LYS A 99 -8.37 -9.33 -13.43
N ASP A 100 -8.56 -10.63 -13.55
CA ASP A 100 -9.68 -11.33 -12.93
C ASP A 100 -9.30 -11.85 -11.54
N LEU A 101 -9.61 -11.05 -10.51
CA LEU A 101 -9.38 -11.38 -9.10
C LEU A 101 -10.29 -12.52 -8.60
N ALA A 102 -11.35 -12.92 -9.31
CA ALA A 102 -12.14 -14.08 -8.92
C ALA A 102 -11.40 -15.41 -9.19
N THR A 103 -10.29 -15.38 -9.93
CA THR A 103 -9.49 -16.58 -10.24
C THR A 103 -8.28 -16.71 -9.32
N PRO A 104 -7.84 -17.94 -8.98
CA PRO A 104 -6.61 -18.16 -8.22
C PRO A 104 -5.37 -17.53 -8.89
N ARG A 105 -5.33 -17.57 -10.23
CA ARG A 105 -4.21 -17.01 -11.00
C ARG A 105 -4.18 -15.48 -10.93
N GLY A 106 -5.31 -14.81 -11.13
CA GLY A 106 -5.38 -13.35 -11.04
C GLY A 106 -5.08 -12.85 -9.63
N TRP A 107 -5.62 -13.53 -8.61
CA TRP A 107 -5.36 -13.22 -7.20
C TRP A 107 -3.87 -13.29 -6.86
N ILE A 108 -3.19 -14.41 -7.16
CA ILE A 108 -1.75 -14.56 -6.89
C ILE A 108 -0.91 -13.56 -7.70
N THR A 109 -1.30 -13.28 -8.94
CA THR A 109 -0.61 -12.29 -9.78
C THR A 109 -0.69 -10.88 -9.16
N ALA A 110 -1.86 -10.49 -8.67
CA ALA A 110 -2.06 -9.22 -7.99
C ALA A 110 -1.23 -9.11 -6.70
N LEU A 111 -1.28 -10.13 -5.84
CA LEU A 111 -0.55 -10.12 -4.58
C LEU A 111 0.97 -10.07 -4.78
N ARG A 112 1.52 -10.82 -5.74
CA ARG A 112 2.96 -10.77 -6.06
C ARG A 112 3.39 -9.44 -6.66
N ALA A 113 2.51 -8.77 -7.39
CA ALA A 113 2.76 -7.42 -7.90
C ALA A 113 2.76 -6.36 -6.79
N TYR A 114 1.99 -6.58 -5.72
CA TYR A 114 2.00 -5.75 -4.52
C TYR A 114 3.26 -5.99 -3.69
N ASN A 115 3.55 -7.26 -3.38
CA ASN A 115 4.75 -7.69 -2.68
C ASN A 115 5.12 -9.11 -3.13
N ASN A 116 6.30 -9.27 -3.72
CA ASN A 116 6.73 -10.54 -4.32
C ASN A 116 7.21 -11.57 -3.27
N SER A 117 6.34 -11.92 -2.33
CA SER A 117 6.60 -12.87 -1.24
C SER A 117 5.46 -13.87 -1.11
N VAL A 118 5.81 -15.17 -1.09
CA VAL A 118 4.83 -16.25 -0.91
C VAL A 118 4.22 -16.22 0.50
N ILE A 119 5.01 -15.88 1.51
CA ILE A 119 4.53 -15.77 2.90
C ILE A 119 3.55 -14.60 3.00
N TYR A 120 3.88 -13.46 2.39
CA TYR A 120 2.98 -12.31 2.32
C TYR A 120 1.65 -12.68 1.66
N ALA A 121 1.69 -13.32 0.48
CA ALA A 121 0.48 -13.67 -0.26
C ALA A 121 -0.44 -14.63 0.52
N ARG A 122 0.14 -15.59 1.26
CA ARG A 122 -0.63 -16.49 2.15
C ARG A 122 -1.26 -15.72 3.30
N ALA A 123 -0.49 -14.88 3.99
CA ALA A 123 -1.00 -14.10 5.10
C ALA A 123 -2.14 -13.16 4.68
N VAL A 124 -2.02 -12.47 3.54
CA VAL A 124 -3.12 -11.62 3.00
C VAL A 124 -4.36 -12.45 2.70
N ARG A 125 -4.21 -13.62 2.07
CA ARG A 125 -5.33 -14.53 1.82
C ARG A 125 -6.02 -14.93 3.12
N ASP A 126 -5.26 -15.32 4.14
CA ASP A 126 -5.82 -15.82 5.39
C ASP A 126 -6.59 -14.71 6.13
N TRP A 127 -6.07 -13.49 6.16
CA TRP A 127 -6.80 -12.31 6.67
C TRP A 127 -8.06 -12.00 5.85
N ALA A 128 -7.98 -12.06 4.52
CA ALA A 128 -9.14 -11.82 3.65
C ALA A 128 -10.25 -12.85 3.89
N THR A 129 -9.88 -14.13 4.10
CA THR A 129 -10.82 -15.19 4.46
C THR A 129 -11.47 -14.94 5.82
N ALA A 130 -10.70 -14.55 6.84
CA ALA A 130 -11.24 -14.25 8.16
C ALA A 130 -12.24 -13.08 8.11
N TYR A 131 -11.88 -11.99 7.44
CA TYR A 131 -12.78 -10.84 7.28
C TYR A 131 -14.05 -11.17 6.49
N ALA A 132 -13.96 -12.02 5.47
CA ALA A 132 -15.14 -12.50 4.74
C ALA A 132 -16.09 -13.33 5.64
N ALA A 133 -15.55 -13.98 6.67
CA ALA A 133 -16.32 -14.68 7.70
C ALA A 133 -16.75 -13.76 8.87
N GLY A 134 -16.43 -12.46 8.82
CA GLY A 134 -16.87 -11.46 9.79
C GLY A 134 -16.03 -11.40 11.07
N HIS A 135 -14.80 -11.91 11.08
CA HIS A 135 -13.93 -11.92 12.25
C HIS A 135 -12.45 -11.65 11.91
N PRO A 136 -11.62 -11.19 12.85
CA PRO A 136 -10.16 -11.16 12.67
C PRO A 136 -9.56 -12.58 12.75
N LEU A 137 -8.29 -12.74 12.34
CA LEU A 137 -7.50 -13.94 12.66
C LEU A 137 -7.15 -14.01 14.15
#